data_AF-A0A0R3F739-F1
#
_entry.id   AF-A0A0R3F739-F1
#
_cell.length_a   1.000
_cell.length_b   1.000
_cell.length_c   1.000
_cell.angle_alpha   90.00
_cell.angle_beta   90.00
_cell.angle_gamma   90.00
#
_symmetry.space_group_name_H-M   'P 1'
#
loop_
_entity.id
_entity.type
_entity.pdbx_description
1 polymer ?
#
loop_
_entity_poly.entity_id
_entity_poly.type
_entity_poly.pdbx_seq_one_letter_code
_entity_poly.pdbx_strand_id
1 'polypeptide(L)'
;MPDQSRTPETVTTGPIQGSEKIYQELDSGLRVPQRRVNLTNGEHLDLYDTSGPYTDTNAVIDLQKGLPPRAGIVTDRGTQLQRARAGEITAEMEFIAVREGVPAELVRSEVAMGRAVIPANHKHPESEPMIIGKAFGVKINANIGNSAVTSSIAEEVEKMVWAIRWGADNIMDLSTGKDIHQTREWILRNSPVPVGTVPIYQALEKTNGDPAALTWELYRDTVIEQAEQGVDYMTVHAGVLLRYVPLTAKRVTGIVSRGGSIMAAWCLAHHRESFLYTHFEELCEILARYDVTFSLGDGLRPGSIADANDEAQFAELRTLGELTKIAKSHGVQVMIEGPGHVPMHKIVENVKLEEELCEEAPFYTLGPLATDIAPAYDHITSAIGAAIIAQAGTAMLCYVTPKEHLGLPDRKDVKDGVIAYKIAAHAADLAKGHPRAQLRDNALSKARFEFRWDDQFNLSLDPDTAREFHDETLPAEPAKTAHFCSMCGPKFCSMRITADIREFAAQNGLETQEDIDAMLARGMEEKSAEFAEHGNRVYLPIA
;
A
#
# COMPACT_ATOMS: atom_id res chain seq x y z
N MET A 1 -7.66 -39.69 10.03
CA MET A 1 -8.47 -38.79 9.19
C MET A 1 -7.57 -37.63 8.82
N PRO A 2 -7.54 -37.15 7.56
CA PRO A 2 -6.86 -35.90 7.28
C PRO A 2 -7.53 -34.80 8.10
N ASP A 3 -6.71 -34.02 8.79
CA ASP A 3 -7.13 -32.98 9.72
C ASP A 3 -7.92 -31.90 8.96
N GLN A 4 -9.24 -31.87 9.17
CA GLN A 4 -10.16 -30.91 8.53
C GLN A 4 -9.81 -29.45 8.88
N SER A 5 -8.99 -29.20 9.91
CA SER A 5 -8.57 -27.85 10.31
C SER A 5 -7.61 -27.15 9.34
N ARG A 6 -7.15 -27.84 8.27
CA ARG A 6 -6.18 -27.28 7.31
C ARG A 6 -6.78 -26.64 6.06
N THR A 7 -8.05 -26.89 5.76
CA THR A 7 -8.67 -26.38 4.52
C THR A 7 -9.49 -25.13 4.84
N PRO A 8 -9.24 -23.98 4.19
CA PRO A 8 -10.08 -22.79 4.37
C PRO A 8 -11.51 -23.09 3.91
N GLU A 9 -12.49 -22.96 4.81
CA GLU A 9 -13.92 -23.13 4.46
C GLU A 9 -14.63 -21.80 4.23
N THR A 10 -14.27 -20.77 4.99
CA THR A 10 -14.87 -19.44 4.91
C THR A 10 -13.81 -18.36 5.08
N VAL A 11 -14.08 -17.21 4.46
CA VAL A 11 -13.31 -15.97 4.61
C VAL A 11 -14.26 -14.80 4.76
N THR A 12 -13.74 -13.63 5.12
CA THR A 12 -14.52 -12.39 5.13
C THR A 12 -14.98 -12.02 3.73
N THR A 13 -16.30 -11.96 3.54
CA THR A 13 -16.93 -11.53 2.28
C THR A 13 -17.95 -10.42 2.51
N GLY A 14 -18.44 -9.85 1.41
CA GLY A 14 -19.49 -8.84 1.40
C GLY A 14 -18.95 -7.42 1.23
N PRO A 15 -19.79 -6.47 0.81
CA PRO A 15 -19.35 -5.11 0.50
C PRO A 15 -18.61 -4.45 1.65
N ILE A 16 -17.72 -3.51 1.33
CA ILE A 16 -17.21 -2.58 2.32
C ILE A 16 -18.35 -1.61 2.66
N GLN A 17 -18.54 -1.32 3.94
CA GLN A 17 -19.69 -0.56 4.41
C GLN A 17 -19.84 0.76 3.65
N GLY A 18 -21.07 1.04 3.19
CA GLY A 18 -21.38 2.27 2.46
C GLY A 18 -20.94 2.30 1.00
N SER A 19 -20.57 1.15 0.44
CA SER A 19 -20.10 1.06 -0.94
C SER A 19 -20.57 -0.20 -1.66
N GLU A 20 -20.43 -0.21 -2.98
CA GLU A 20 -20.69 -1.37 -3.82
C GLU A 20 -19.54 -1.57 -4.83
N LYS A 21 -19.29 -2.84 -5.19
CA LYS A 21 -18.36 -3.18 -6.27
C LYS A 21 -19.00 -2.81 -7.61
N ILE A 22 -18.26 -2.09 -8.44
CA ILE A 22 -18.61 -1.85 -9.84
C ILE A 22 -17.43 -2.27 -10.73
N TYR A 23 -17.73 -2.44 -12.02
CA TYR A 23 -16.71 -2.74 -13.03
C TYR A 23 -16.86 -1.78 -14.19
N GLN A 24 -15.75 -1.20 -14.64
CA GLN A 24 -15.67 -0.53 -15.91
C GLN A 24 -15.32 -1.56 -16.99
N GLU A 25 -16.24 -1.78 -17.94
CA GLU A 25 -16.04 -2.71 -19.05
C GLU A 25 -15.30 -2.02 -20.20
N LEU A 26 -14.33 -2.72 -20.76
CA LEU A 26 -13.53 -2.28 -21.91
C LEU A 26 -14.00 -3.01 -23.18
N ASP A 27 -13.75 -2.42 -24.35
CA ASP A 27 -14.06 -3.04 -25.65
C ASP A 27 -13.32 -4.37 -25.85
N SER A 28 -12.19 -4.56 -25.17
CA SER A 28 -11.42 -5.81 -25.12
C SER A 28 -12.09 -6.91 -24.26
N GLY A 29 -13.19 -6.61 -23.57
CA GLY A 29 -13.88 -7.52 -22.66
C GLY A 29 -13.27 -7.58 -21.25
N LEU A 30 -12.24 -6.77 -20.97
CA LEU A 30 -11.68 -6.60 -19.63
C LEU A 30 -12.64 -5.83 -18.73
N ARG A 31 -12.68 -6.21 -17.45
CA ARG A 31 -13.54 -5.59 -16.42
C ARG A 31 -12.66 -5.04 -15.31
N VAL A 32 -12.52 -3.71 -15.23
CA VAL A 32 -11.64 -3.04 -14.27
C VAL A 32 -12.44 -2.71 -13.01
N PRO A 33 -12.08 -3.26 -11.83
CA PRO A 33 -12.85 -3.11 -10.62
C PRO A 33 -12.66 -1.73 -9.99
N GLN A 34 -13.76 -1.18 -9.49
CA GLN A 34 -13.80 0.03 -8.66
C GLN A 34 -14.82 -0.18 -7.54
N ARG A 35 -14.71 0.67 -6.53
CA ARG A 35 -15.67 0.72 -5.43
C ARG A 35 -16.43 2.03 -5.49
N ARG A 36 -17.74 1.96 -5.73
CA ARG A 36 -18.62 3.13 -5.76
C ARG A 36 -19.14 3.45 -4.37
N VAL A 37 -18.94 4.69 -3.93
CA VAL A 37 -19.59 5.26 -2.75
C VAL A 37 -20.71 6.18 -3.21
N ASN A 38 -21.95 5.73 -3.04
CA ASN A 38 -23.14 6.53 -3.34
C ASN A 38 -23.36 7.54 -2.21
N LEU A 39 -23.48 8.82 -2.56
CA LEU A 39 -23.64 9.91 -1.60
C LEU A 39 -25.10 10.29 -1.44
N THR A 40 -25.50 10.72 -0.24
CA THR A 40 -26.89 11.12 0.05
C THR A 40 -27.39 12.32 -0.78
N ASN A 41 -26.50 13.07 -1.42
CA ASN A 41 -26.84 14.18 -2.32
C ASN A 41 -27.11 13.72 -3.78
N GLY A 42 -27.10 12.43 -4.07
CA GLY A 42 -27.31 11.86 -5.40
C GLY A 42 -26.06 11.80 -6.29
N GLU A 43 -24.93 12.31 -5.82
CA GLU A 43 -23.62 12.12 -6.46
C GLU A 43 -23.01 10.77 -6.03
N HIS A 44 -21.89 10.38 -6.66
CA HIS A 44 -21.10 9.24 -6.23
C HIS A 44 -19.61 9.52 -6.41
N LEU A 45 -18.78 8.74 -5.71
CA LEU A 45 -17.34 8.71 -5.92
C LEU A 45 -16.86 7.28 -6.14
N ASP A 46 -16.19 7.07 -7.27
CA ASP A 46 -15.58 5.78 -7.61
C ASP A 46 -14.13 5.74 -7.11
N LEU A 47 -13.83 4.76 -6.27
CA LEU A 47 -12.56 4.59 -5.59
C LEU A 47 -11.80 3.38 -6.14
N TYR A 48 -10.47 3.47 -6.08
CA TYR A 48 -9.60 2.33 -6.34
C TYR A 48 -9.91 1.19 -5.35
N ASP A 49 -9.95 -0.04 -5.84
CA ASP A 49 -10.34 -1.19 -5.04
C ASP A 49 -9.48 -2.42 -5.37
N THR A 50 -8.89 -3.00 -4.33
CA THR A 50 -8.01 -4.18 -4.40
C THR A 50 -8.66 -5.42 -3.80
N SER A 51 -9.86 -5.30 -3.24
CA SER A 51 -10.53 -6.38 -2.51
C SER A 51 -10.99 -7.54 -3.39
N GLY A 52 -10.83 -7.45 -4.71
CA GLY A 52 -11.22 -8.45 -5.69
C GLY A 52 -12.70 -8.86 -5.58
N PRO A 53 -13.03 -10.11 -5.95
CA PRO A 53 -14.42 -10.60 -5.93
C PRO A 53 -15.03 -10.73 -4.52
N TYR A 54 -14.24 -10.67 -3.45
CA TYR A 54 -14.72 -10.90 -2.08
C TYR A 54 -15.72 -9.85 -1.58
N THR A 55 -15.75 -8.66 -2.20
CA THR A 55 -16.68 -7.57 -1.88
C THR A 55 -17.78 -7.39 -2.93
N ASP A 56 -17.78 -8.20 -3.99
CA ASP A 56 -18.87 -8.25 -4.97
C ASP A 56 -20.01 -9.12 -4.43
N THR A 57 -21.22 -8.57 -4.35
CA THR A 57 -22.42 -9.29 -3.87
C THR A 57 -22.88 -10.37 -4.84
N ASN A 58 -22.43 -10.34 -6.09
CA ASN A 58 -22.81 -11.30 -7.13
C ASN A 58 -21.76 -12.40 -7.33
N ALA A 59 -20.58 -12.28 -6.73
CA ALA A 59 -19.52 -13.27 -6.85
C ALA A 59 -19.82 -14.50 -5.98
N VAL A 60 -19.59 -15.68 -6.54
CA VAL A 60 -19.64 -16.94 -5.79
C VAL A 60 -18.21 -17.31 -5.41
N ILE A 61 -17.90 -17.25 -4.11
CA ILE A 61 -16.58 -17.56 -3.58
C ILE A 61 -16.49 -19.05 -3.23
N ASP A 62 -15.63 -19.78 -3.93
CA ASP A 62 -15.31 -21.18 -3.67
C ASP A 62 -13.78 -21.31 -3.53
N LEU A 63 -13.30 -21.29 -2.28
CA LEU A 63 -11.87 -21.27 -1.98
C LEU A 63 -11.13 -22.51 -2.52
N GLN A 64 -11.82 -23.64 -2.65
CA GLN A 64 -11.25 -24.89 -3.16
C GLN A 64 -11.02 -24.85 -4.67
N LYS A 65 -11.86 -24.09 -5.40
CA LYS A 65 -11.68 -23.87 -6.83
C LYS A 65 -10.70 -22.74 -7.13
N GLY A 66 -10.55 -21.79 -6.20
CA GLY A 66 -9.82 -20.55 -6.44
C GLY A 66 -10.64 -19.52 -7.23
N LEU A 67 -10.06 -18.34 -7.40
CA LEU A 67 -10.64 -17.27 -8.20
C LEU A 67 -10.57 -17.59 -9.70
N PRO A 68 -11.50 -17.07 -10.52
CA PRO A 68 -11.47 -17.29 -11.95
C PRO A 68 -10.25 -16.58 -12.59
N PRO A 69 -9.66 -17.16 -13.65
CA PRO A 69 -8.60 -16.51 -14.39
C PRO A 69 -9.11 -15.27 -15.13
N ARG A 70 -8.29 -14.21 -15.21
CA ARG A 70 -8.60 -13.01 -16.00
C ARG A 70 -8.51 -13.27 -17.50
N ALA A 71 -9.24 -12.48 -18.28
CA ALA A 71 -9.17 -12.52 -19.73
C ALA A 71 -7.89 -11.87 -20.28
N GLY A 72 -7.53 -12.20 -21.52
CA GLY A 72 -6.47 -11.50 -22.27
C GLY A 72 -5.02 -11.87 -21.93
N ILE A 73 -4.80 -12.93 -21.14
CA ILE A 73 -3.45 -13.39 -20.76
C ILE A 73 -2.72 -13.97 -21.98
N VAL A 74 -1.49 -13.50 -22.21
CA VAL A 74 -0.59 -14.00 -23.26
C VAL A 74 0.73 -14.37 -22.60
N THR A 75 1.12 -15.64 -22.68
CA THR A 75 2.26 -16.20 -21.92
C THR A 75 3.45 -16.61 -22.79
N ASP A 76 3.31 -16.55 -24.12
CA ASP A 76 4.30 -17.01 -25.10
C ASP A 76 5.06 -15.86 -25.81
N ARG A 77 4.88 -14.61 -25.36
CA ARG A 77 5.44 -13.41 -25.98
C ARG A 77 6.39 -12.61 -25.08
N GLY A 78 6.96 -13.27 -24.07
CA GLY A 78 7.93 -12.66 -23.14
C GLY A 78 7.28 -11.78 -22.08
N THR A 79 8.12 -11.03 -21.35
CA THR A 79 7.71 -10.22 -20.19
C THR A 79 7.00 -8.92 -20.59
N GLN A 80 6.31 -8.28 -19.64
CA GLN A 80 5.76 -6.93 -19.85
C GLN A 80 6.84 -5.93 -20.27
N LEU A 81 8.06 -5.99 -19.72
CA LEU A 81 9.18 -5.11 -20.12
C LEU A 81 9.58 -5.32 -21.59
N GLN A 82 9.73 -6.58 -22.02
CA GLN A 82 10.09 -6.91 -23.40
C GLN A 82 9.01 -6.44 -24.37
N ARG A 83 7.74 -6.69 -24.05
CA ARG A 83 6.58 -6.30 -24.87
C ARG A 83 6.42 -4.77 -24.93
N ALA A 84 6.59 -4.08 -23.81
CA ALA A 84 6.58 -2.62 -23.76
C ALA A 84 7.66 -2.00 -24.66
N ARG A 85 8.89 -2.54 -24.62
CA ARG A 85 10.02 -2.11 -25.47
C ARG A 85 9.80 -2.41 -26.95
N ALA A 86 9.03 -3.45 -27.27
CA ALA A 86 8.59 -3.75 -28.63
C ALA A 86 7.45 -2.82 -29.12
N GLY A 87 6.96 -1.90 -28.28
CA GLY A 87 5.89 -0.96 -28.62
C GLY A 87 4.48 -1.54 -28.46
N GLU A 88 4.33 -2.69 -27.80
CA GLU A 88 3.04 -3.33 -27.57
C GLU A 88 2.36 -2.76 -26.31
N ILE A 89 1.08 -2.39 -26.44
CA ILE A 89 0.18 -2.16 -25.30
C ILE A 89 -0.53 -3.49 -25.02
N THR A 90 -0.25 -4.08 -23.87
CA THR A 90 -0.80 -5.38 -23.46
C THR A 90 -2.17 -5.22 -22.79
N ALA A 91 -2.88 -6.33 -22.59
CA ALA A 91 -4.13 -6.35 -21.82
C ALA A 91 -3.92 -5.87 -20.38
N GLU A 92 -2.78 -6.21 -19.77
CA GLU A 92 -2.37 -5.67 -18.46
C GLU A 92 -2.26 -4.15 -18.49
N MET A 93 -1.58 -3.59 -19.50
CA MET A 93 -1.37 -2.15 -19.61
C MET A 93 -2.68 -1.39 -19.85
N GLU A 94 -3.58 -1.93 -20.67
CA GLU A 94 -4.92 -1.37 -20.88
C GLU A 94 -5.75 -1.38 -19.59
N PHE A 95 -5.74 -2.50 -18.86
CA PHE A 95 -6.42 -2.63 -17.57
C PHE A 95 -5.93 -1.57 -16.58
N ILE A 96 -4.60 -1.44 -16.45
CA ILE A 96 -3.94 -0.50 -15.55
C ILE A 96 -4.24 0.95 -15.92
N ALA A 97 -4.25 1.28 -17.22
CA ALA A 97 -4.54 2.62 -17.70
C ALA A 97 -5.87 3.15 -17.16
N VAL A 98 -6.91 2.30 -17.21
CA VAL A 98 -8.23 2.62 -16.66
C VAL A 98 -8.19 2.66 -15.13
N ARG A 99 -7.54 1.69 -14.49
CA ARG A 99 -7.45 1.60 -13.01
C ARG A 99 -6.79 2.86 -12.42
N GLU A 100 -5.71 3.32 -13.03
CA GLU A 100 -4.95 4.51 -12.65
C GLU A 100 -5.54 5.82 -13.21
N GLY A 101 -6.44 5.76 -14.19
CA GLY A 101 -7.06 6.93 -14.81
C GLY A 101 -6.07 7.72 -15.69
N VAL A 102 -5.21 7.02 -16.41
CA VAL A 102 -4.13 7.56 -17.24
C VAL A 102 -4.13 6.94 -18.64
N PRO A 103 -3.45 7.53 -19.64
CA PRO A 103 -3.33 6.92 -20.96
C PRO A 103 -2.52 5.61 -20.93
N ALA A 104 -2.95 4.60 -21.70
CA ALA A 104 -2.22 3.33 -21.80
C ALA A 104 -0.79 3.47 -22.34
N GLU A 105 -0.55 4.49 -23.17
CA GLU A 105 0.79 4.80 -23.66
C GLU A 105 1.73 5.26 -22.54
N LEU A 106 1.22 5.97 -21.51
CA LEU A 106 2.03 6.33 -20.34
C LEU A 106 2.47 5.06 -19.59
N VAL A 107 1.53 4.14 -19.37
CA VAL A 107 1.79 2.82 -18.75
C VAL A 107 2.89 2.08 -19.52
N ARG A 108 2.71 1.92 -20.83
CA ARG A 108 3.69 1.25 -21.70
C ARG A 108 5.05 1.94 -21.67
N SER A 109 5.10 3.28 -21.76
CA SER A 109 6.37 4.01 -21.79
C SER A 109 7.15 3.88 -20.49
N GLU A 110 6.48 3.97 -19.33
CA GLU A 110 7.12 3.85 -18.02
C GLU A 110 7.66 2.42 -17.81
N VAL A 111 6.90 1.40 -18.24
CA VAL A 111 7.37 0.01 -18.22
C VAL A 111 8.55 -0.19 -19.18
N ALA A 112 8.50 0.34 -20.40
CA ALA A 112 9.58 0.20 -21.40
C ALA A 112 10.91 0.82 -20.93
N MET A 113 10.84 1.95 -20.22
CA MET A 113 11.98 2.62 -19.59
C MET A 113 12.46 1.87 -18.33
N GLY A 114 11.67 0.94 -17.79
CA GLY A 114 11.96 0.25 -16.54
C GLY A 114 11.84 1.16 -15.31
N ARG A 115 10.98 2.20 -15.40
CA ARG A 115 10.59 3.12 -14.32
C ARG A 115 9.26 2.73 -13.66
N ALA A 116 8.61 1.71 -14.22
CA ALA A 116 7.48 1.03 -13.64
C ALA A 116 7.55 -0.48 -13.93
N VAL A 117 6.92 -1.27 -13.08
CA VAL A 117 6.77 -2.73 -13.24
C VAL A 117 5.32 -3.14 -13.08
N ILE A 118 4.96 -4.24 -13.74
CA ILE A 118 3.66 -4.91 -13.66
C ILE A 118 3.94 -6.35 -13.21
N PRO A 119 3.92 -6.64 -11.90
CA PRO A 119 4.11 -8.00 -11.40
C PRO A 119 2.89 -8.86 -11.79
N ALA A 120 3.06 -9.66 -12.83
CA ALA A 120 1.98 -10.44 -13.44
C ALA A 120 2.54 -11.74 -14.03
N ASN A 121 2.91 -12.66 -13.15
CA ASN A 121 3.44 -13.95 -13.59
C ASN A 121 2.40 -14.66 -14.47
N HIS A 122 2.87 -15.26 -15.57
CA HIS A 122 2.08 -16.05 -16.50
C HIS A 122 1.25 -17.17 -15.85
N LYS A 123 1.65 -17.61 -14.64
CA LYS A 123 1.03 -18.66 -13.84
C LYS A 123 0.13 -18.14 -12.72
N HIS A 124 -0.10 -16.83 -12.65
CA HIS A 124 -1.06 -16.22 -11.73
C HIS A 124 -2.20 -15.51 -12.47
N PRO A 125 -3.04 -16.29 -13.17
CA PRO A 125 -4.12 -15.72 -13.94
C PRO A 125 -5.22 -15.08 -13.09
N GLU A 126 -5.27 -15.35 -11.79
CA GLU A 126 -6.25 -14.79 -10.85
C GLU A 126 -6.00 -13.32 -10.50
N SER A 127 -4.76 -12.85 -10.65
CA SER A 127 -4.33 -11.49 -10.28
C SER A 127 -4.92 -10.42 -11.19
N GLU A 128 -5.63 -9.45 -10.62
CA GLU A 128 -6.09 -8.23 -11.27
C GLU A 128 -4.91 -7.26 -11.46
N PRO A 129 -4.49 -6.95 -12.70
CA PRO A 129 -3.25 -6.21 -12.96
C PRO A 129 -3.16 -4.86 -12.23
N MET A 130 -1.97 -4.55 -11.75
CA MET A 130 -1.62 -3.28 -11.13
C MET A 130 -0.21 -2.87 -11.54
N ILE A 131 0.15 -1.61 -11.32
CA ILE A 131 1.46 -1.06 -11.66
C ILE A 131 2.15 -0.45 -10.45
N ILE A 132 3.47 -0.64 -10.39
CA ILE A 132 4.34 -0.04 -9.38
C ILE A 132 5.31 0.88 -10.11
N GLY A 133 5.20 2.19 -9.89
CA GLY A 133 6.12 3.19 -10.45
C GLY A 133 5.81 4.60 -9.93
N LYS A 134 6.81 5.47 -9.91
CA LYS A 134 6.71 6.83 -9.34
C LYS A 134 5.63 7.70 -9.99
N ALA A 135 5.35 7.48 -11.28
CA ALA A 135 4.36 8.21 -12.06
C ALA A 135 2.88 7.86 -11.73
N PHE A 136 2.65 6.79 -10.97
CA PHE A 136 1.31 6.28 -10.65
C PHE A 136 0.99 6.51 -9.16
N GLY A 137 -0.20 6.11 -8.72
CA GLY A 137 -0.55 6.17 -7.29
C GLY A 137 0.42 5.32 -6.45
N VAL A 138 0.74 5.75 -5.25
CA VAL A 138 1.64 5.01 -4.36
C VAL A 138 0.96 3.72 -3.91
N LYS A 139 1.66 2.60 -4.05
CA LYS A 139 1.13 1.26 -3.75
C LYS A 139 1.59 0.82 -2.36
N ILE A 140 0.84 -0.07 -1.73
CA ILE A 140 1.25 -0.66 -0.45
C ILE A 140 1.29 -2.18 -0.53
N ASN A 141 2.20 -2.78 0.22
CA ASN A 141 2.30 -4.22 0.38
C ASN A 141 1.97 -4.63 1.82
N ALA A 142 1.22 -5.72 1.99
CA ALA A 142 1.01 -6.35 3.29
C ALA A 142 1.75 -7.70 3.36
N ASN A 143 2.62 -7.85 4.36
CA ASN A 143 3.27 -9.13 4.65
C ASN A 143 2.33 -10.04 5.45
N ILE A 144 2.12 -11.23 4.94
CA ILE A 144 1.45 -12.33 5.66
C ILE A 144 2.43 -13.50 5.75
N GLY A 145 2.02 -14.59 6.35
CA GLY A 145 2.81 -15.81 6.41
C GLY A 145 2.72 -16.49 7.76
N ASN A 146 2.77 -17.82 7.70
CA ASN A 146 2.85 -18.66 8.89
C ASN A 146 4.25 -18.61 9.53
N SER A 147 4.34 -19.11 10.76
CA SER A 147 5.64 -19.33 11.42
C SER A 147 5.73 -20.75 11.95
N ALA A 148 6.93 -21.15 12.36
CA ALA A 148 7.14 -22.42 13.05
C ALA A 148 6.36 -22.55 14.38
N VAL A 149 5.82 -21.44 14.92
CA VAL A 149 5.21 -21.37 16.25
C VAL A 149 3.68 -21.25 16.17
N THR A 150 3.14 -20.61 15.13
CA THR A 150 1.70 -20.29 15.02
C THR A 150 1.24 -20.14 13.55
N SER A 151 -0.08 -20.18 13.37
CA SER A 151 -0.86 -20.00 12.13
C SER A 151 -1.15 -21.24 11.30
N SER A 152 -2.32 -21.24 10.66
CA SER A 152 -2.82 -22.29 9.76
C SER A 152 -3.05 -21.74 8.35
N ILE A 153 -3.19 -22.62 7.35
CA ILE A 153 -3.51 -22.24 5.97
C ILE A 153 -4.79 -21.37 5.92
N ALA A 154 -5.83 -21.75 6.66
CA ALA A 154 -7.08 -21.00 6.71
C ALA A 154 -6.90 -19.58 7.26
N GLU A 155 -6.07 -19.42 8.30
CA GLU A 155 -5.75 -18.11 8.86
C GLU A 155 -4.95 -17.24 7.89
N GLU A 156 -4.01 -17.81 7.14
CA GLU A 156 -3.22 -17.06 6.15
C GLU A 156 -4.05 -16.63 4.94
N VAL A 157 -4.97 -17.47 4.46
CA VAL A 157 -5.93 -17.07 3.41
C VAL A 157 -6.86 -15.98 3.92
N GLU A 158 -7.35 -16.07 5.17
CA GLU A 158 -8.16 -15.01 5.76
C GLU A 158 -7.37 -13.71 5.94
N LYS A 159 -6.11 -13.76 6.37
CA LYS A 159 -5.25 -12.56 6.46
C LYS A 159 -5.03 -11.91 5.10
N MET A 160 -4.83 -12.71 4.04
CA MET A 160 -4.76 -12.21 2.67
C MET A 160 -6.05 -11.44 2.31
N VAL A 161 -7.22 -12.08 2.43
CA VAL A 161 -8.51 -11.48 2.10
C VAL A 161 -8.75 -10.21 2.94
N TRP A 162 -8.38 -10.26 4.21
CA TRP A 162 -8.51 -9.13 5.12
C TRP A 162 -7.59 -7.97 4.76
N ALA A 163 -6.34 -8.23 4.38
CA ALA A 163 -5.40 -7.19 3.97
C ALA A 163 -5.86 -6.47 2.69
N ILE A 164 -6.26 -7.23 1.66
CA ILE A 164 -6.73 -6.65 0.39
C ILE A 164 -8.07 -5.92 0.55
N ARG A 165 -8.94 -6.37 1.46
CA ARG A 165 -10.19 -5.67 1.79
C ARG A 165 -9.92 -4.23 2.24
N TRP A 166 -8.86 -4.01 3.01
CA TRP A 166 -8.51 -2.70 3.55
C TRP A 166 -7.58 -1.88 2.63
N GLY A 167 -7.21 -2.43 1.47
CA GLY A 167 -6.53 -1.69 0.42
C GLY A 167 -5.10 -2.10 0.16
N ALA A 168 -4.61 -3.23 0.70
CA ALA A 168 -3.33 -3.78 0.29
C ALA A 168 -3.31 -3.98 -1.24
N ASP A 169 -2.33 -3.39 -1.92
CA ASP A 169 -2.21 -3.45 -3.38
C ASP A 169 -1.43 -4.69 -3.83
N ASN A 170 -0.59 -5.21 -2.94
CA ASN A 170 0.16 -6.46 -3.08
C ASN A 170 0.19 -7.16 -1.72
N ILE A 171 0.47 -8.46 -1.73
CA ILE A 171 0.82 -9.19 -0.53
C ILE A 171 2.13 -9.96 -0.69
N MET A 172 2.82 -10.22 0.41
CA MET A 172 3.94 -11.16 0.40
C MET A 172 3.66 -12.32 1.34
N ASP A 173 3.85 -13.53 0.83
CA ASP A 173 3.90 -14.73 1.66
C ASP A 173 5.31 -14.92 2.22
N LEU A 174 5.48 -14.56 3.49
CA LEU A 174 6.72 -14.71 4.25
C LEU A 174 6.69 -15.96 5.15
N SER A 175 5.81 -16.92 4.84
CA SER A 175 5.64 -18.18 5.55
C SER A 175 6.96 -18.90 5.77
N THR A 176 7.16 -19.39 7.00
CA THR A 176 8.32 -20.20 7.40
C THR A 176 7.92 -21.40 8.25
N GLY A 177 8.76 -22.44 8.27
CA GLY A 177 8.42 -23.72 8.89
C GLY A 177 7.70 -24.68 7.94
N LYS A 178 6.61 -25.30 8.41
CA LYS A 178 5.93 -26.40 7.70
C LYS A 178 4.92 -25.90 6.67
N ASP A 179 4.66 -26.74 5.67
CA ASP A 179 3.59 -26.59 4.69
C ASP A 179 3.65 -25.29 3.83
N ILE A 180 4.83 -24.64 3.74
CA ILE A 180 5.05 -23.39 2.98
C ILE A 180 4.49 -23.47 1.55
N HIS A 181 4.81 -24.54 0.83
CA HIS A 181 4.32 -24.75 -0.55
C HIS A 181 2.80 -24.77 -0.61
N GLN A 182 2.16 -25.48 0.32
CA GLN A 182 0.71 -25.65 0.35
C GLN A 182 0.01 -24.34 0.75
N THR A 183 0.50 -23.66 1.79
CA THR A 183 -0.03 -22.35 2.20
C THR A 183 -0.01 -21.36 1.03
N ARG A 184 1.14 -21.27 0.33
CA ARG A 184 1.29 -20.39 -0.82
C ARG A 184 0.37 -20.74 -1.98
N GLU A 185 0.14 -22.04 -2.26
CA GLU A 185 -0.80 -22.47 -3.30
C GLU A 185 -2.21 -21.95 -3.01
N TRP A 186 -2.68 -22.10 -1.77
CA TRP A 186 -3.98 -21.57 -1.36
C TRP A 186 -4.08 -20.06 -1.47
N ILE A 187 -3.01 -19.34 -1.09
CA ILE A 187 -2.94 -17.88 -1.21
C ILE A 187 -3.02 -17.47 -2.68
N LEU A 188 -2.16 -18.00 -3.56
CA LEU A 188 -2.09 -17.65 -4.98
C LEU A 188 -3.41 -17.89 -5.69
N ARG A 189 -3.99 -19.09 -5.55
CA ARG A 189 -5.26 -19.43 -6.21
C ARG A 189 -6.43 -18.57 -5.72
N ASN A 190 -6.29 -17.90 -4.59
CA ASN A 190 -7.32 -17.03 -4.00
C ASN A 190 -6.93 -15.54 -4.00
N SER A 191 -5.79 -15.16 -4.57
CA SER A 191 -5.34 -13.77 -4.53
C SER A 191 -5.74 -13.03 -5.81
N PRO A 192 -6.51 -11.93 -5.72
CA PRO A 192 -6.76 -11.04 -6.85
C PRO A 192 -5.66 -9.98 -6.99
N VAL A 193 -4.65 -9.99 -6.11
CA VAL A 193 -3.51 -9.04 -6.14
C VAL A 193 -2.20 -9.80 -6.33
N PRO A 194 -1.12 -9.14 -6.78
CA PRO A 194 0.17 -9.81 -6.91
C PRO A 194 0.70 -10.35 -5.58
N VAL A 195 1.33 -11.52 -5.64
CA VAL A 195 1.92 -12.22 -4.50
C VAL A 195 3.44 -12.27 -4.63
N GLY A 196 4.12 -11.66 -3.68
CA GLY A 196 5.57 -11.73 -3.54
C GLY A 196 6.03 -12.79 -2.56
N THR A 197 7.30 -13.18 -2.66
CA THR A 197 7.95 -14.11 -1.73
C THR A 197 9.42 -13.78 -1.52
N VAL A 198 10.06 -14.43 -0.55
CA VAL A 198 11.52 -14.45 -0.39
C VAL A 198 12.00 -15.90 -0.56
N PRO A 199 12.43 -16.34 -1.77
CA PRO A 199 12.71 -17.76 -2.04
C PRO A 199 13.73 -18.40 -1.11
N ILE A 200 14.66 -17.60 -0.55
CA ILE A 200 15.69 -18.08 0.38
C ILE A 200 15.09 -18.65 1.68
N TYR A 201 13.89 -18.22 2.09
CA TYR A 201 13.25 -18.74 3.30
C TYR A 201 12.84 -20.20 3.13
N GLN A 202 12.19 -20.53 2.02
CA GLN A 202 11.83 -21.91 1.72
C GLN A 202 13.08 -22.76 1.44
N ALA A 203 14.07 -22.20 0.73
CA ALA A 203 15.34 -22.89 0.49
C ALA A 203 16.04 -23.26 1.81
N LEU A 204 16.03 -22.36 2.80
CA LEU A 204 16.60 -22.62 4.12
C LEU A 204 15.84 -23.70 4.90
N GLU A 205 14.52 -23.77 4.78
CA GLU A 205 13.74 -24.85 5.40
C GLU A 205 14.09 -26.22 4.78
N LYS A 206 14.36 -26.27 3.46
CA LYS A 206 14.84 -27.50 2.79
C LYS A 206 16.21 -27.96 3.29
N THR A 207 16.99 -27.08 3.92
CA THR A 207 18.26 -27.42 4.58
C THR A 207 18.14 -27.58 6.09
N ASN A 208 16.92 -27.73 6.62
CA ASN A 208 16.62 -27.80 8.05
C ASN A 208 17.17 -26.60 8.85
N GLY A 209 17.15 -25.41 8.25
CA GLY A 209 17.58 -24.19 8.92
C GLY A 209 19.09 -23.93 8.89
N ASP A 210 19.90 -24.77 8.22
CA ASP A 210 21.35 -24.56 8.11
C ASP A 210 21.67 -23.68 6.89
N PRO A 211 22.12 -22.42 7.07
CA PRO A 211 22.50 -21.56 5.97
C PRO A 211 23.70 -22.13 5.21
N ALA A 212 24.66 -22.77 5.86
CA ALA A 212 25.88 -23.26 5.21
C ALA A 212 25.61 -24.42 4.23
N ALA A 213 24.49 -25.14 4.42
CA ALA A 213 24.06 -26.21 3.54
C ALA A 213 23.31 -25.72 2.28
N LEU A 214 23.04 -24.42 2.13
CA LEU A 214 22.44 -23.86 0.92
C LEU A 214 23.38 -24.01 -0.27
N THR A 215 22.83 -24.38 -1.43
CA THR A 215 23.53 -24.39 -2.73
C THR A 215 22.71 -23.65 -3.77
N TRP A 216 23.36 -23.26 -4.86
CA TRP A 216 22.69 -22.65 -6.01
C TRP A 216 21.57 -23.56 -6.54
N GLU A 217 21.82 -24.86 -6.70
CA GLU A 217 20.86 -25.80 -7.28
C GLU A 217 19.58 -25.89 -6.44
N LEU A 218 19.72 -25.97 -5.11
CA LEU A 218 18.58 -26.02 -4.20
C LEU A 218 17.77 -24.72 -4.23
N TYR A 219 18.47 -23.57 -4.30
CA TYR A 219 17.81 -22.26 -4.43
C TYR A 219 17.10 -22.13 -5.77
N ARG A 220 17.77 -22.48 -6.87
CA ARG A 220 17.24 -22.47 -8.24
C ARG A 220 15.98 -23.31 -8.36
N ASP A 221 16.00 -24.53 -7.83
CA ASP A 221 14.84 -25.42 -7.86
C ASP A 221 13.68 -24.85 -7.03
N THR A 222 13.98 -24.12 -5.94
CA THR A 222 12.96 -23.40 -5.15
C THR A 222 12.38 -22.21 -5.90
N VAL A 223 13.19 -21.45 -6.63
CA VAL A 223 12.71 -20.36 -7.51
C VAL A 223 11.79 -20.90 -8.58
N ILE A 224 12.18 -21.98 -9.26
CA ILE A 224 11.36 -22.61 -10.31
C ILE A 224 10.03 -23.09 -9.73
N GLU A 225 10.06 -23.79 -8.60
CA GLU A 225 8.85 -24.25 -7.90
C GLU A 225 7.88 -23.10 -7.64
N GLN A 226 8.37 -21.97 -7.12
CA GLN A 226 7.54 -20.79 -6.82
C GLN A 226 7.03 -20.08 -8.08
N ALA A 227 7.86 -19.99 -9.12
CA ALA A 227 7.48 -19.40 -10.39
C ALA A 227 6.39 -20.22 -11.09
N GLU A 228 6.45 -21.56 -11.00
CA GLU A 228 5.42 -22.45 -11.53
C GLU A 228 4.08 -22.33 -10.80
N GLN A 229 4.08 -22.03 -9.50
CA GLN A 229 2.86 -21.78 -8.74
C GLN A 229 2.19 -20.44 -9.12
N GLY A 230 2.96 -19.44 -9.54
CA GLY A 230 2.45 -18.11 -9.89
C GLY A 230 2.95 -16.96 -9.01
N VAL A 231 4.06 -17.10 -8.29
CA VAL A 231 4.62 -15.94 -7.56
C VAL A 231 4.97 -14.82 -8.55
N ASP A 232 4.46 -13.60 -8.34
CA ASP A 232 4.61 -12.48 -9.27
C ASP A 232 5.93 -11.74 -9.14
N TYR A 233 6.47 -11.69 -7.92
CA TYR A 233 7.77 -11.09 -7.67
C TYR A 233 8.53 -11.80 -6.56
N MET A 234 9.86 -11.74 -6.64
CA MET A 234 10.73 -12.42 -5.69
C MET A 234 11.76 -11.45 -5.12
N THR A 235 11.82 -11.40 -3.79
CA THR A 235 12.87 -10.69 -3.07
C THR A 235 14.17 -11.49 -3.11
N VAL A 236 15.17 -10.98 -3.81
CA VAL A 236 16.47 -11.64 -4.01
C VAL A 236 17.58 -10.76 -3.44
N HIS A 237 18.26 -11.27 -2.42
CA HIS A 237 19.32 -10.57 -1.69
C HIS A 237 20.69 -10.71 -2.38
N ALA A 238 20.73 -10.51 -3.71
CA ALA A 238 21.95 -10.63 -4.51
C ALA A 238 22.94 -9.48 -4.28
N GLY A 239 22.52 -8.41 -3.61
CA GLY A 239 23.40 -7.29 -3.21
C GLY A 239 24.26 -7.56 -1.96
N VAL A 240 23.98 -8.64 -1.22
CA VAL A 240 24.75 -9.00 -0.01
C VAL A 240 26.02 -9.73 -0.41
N LEU A 241 27.10 -8.96 -0.56
CA LEU A 241 28.39 -9.47 -1.00
C LEU A 241 29.33 -9.75 0.18
N LEU A 242 30.20 -10.75 0.04
CA LEU A 242 31.14 -11.14 1.09
C LEU A 242 31.97 -9.95 1.60
N ARG A 243 32.40 -9.08 0.68
CA ARG A 243 33.19 -7.88 0.97
C ARG A 243 32.41 -6.80 1.76
N TYR A 244 31.08 -6.85 1.79
CA TYR A 244 30.25 -5.89 2.51
C TYR A 244 29.93 -6.33 3.94
N VAL A 245 29.97 -7.64 4.23
CA VAL A 245 29.69 -8.16 5.58
C VAL A 245 30.56 -7.49 6.67
N PRO A 246 31.88 -7.25 6.48
CA PRO A 246 32.69 -6.55 7.48
C PRO A 246 32.28 -5.09 7.73
N LEU A 247 31.59 -4.43 6.78
CA LEU A 247 31.15 -3.05 6.93
C LEU A 247 30.09 -2.92 8.03
N THR A 248 29.31 -3.97 8.29
CA THR A 248 28.27 -3.98 9.33
C THR A 248 28.81 -4.25 10.73
N ALA A 249 30.10 -4.54 10.89
CA ALA A 249 30.69 -4.92 12.18
C ALA A 249 30.62 -3.82 13.26
N LYS A 250 30.45 -2.55 12.85
CA LYS A 250 30.35 -1.39 13.75
C LYS A 250 28.92 -0.88 13.94
N ARG A 251 27.92 -1.51 13.31
CA ARG A 251 26.52 -1.12 13.46
C ARG A 251 26.02 -1.40 14.86
N VAL A 252 25.06 -0.60 15.32
CA VAL A 252 24.35 -0.79 16.59
C VAL A 252 23.48 -2.04 16.52
N THR A 253 22.80 -2.26 15.39
CA THR A 253 21.84 -3.37 15.20
C THR A 253 22.29 -4.42 14.20
N GLY A 254 23.47 -4.26 13.59
CA GLY A 254 24.04 -5.25 12.67
C GLY A 254 23.22 -5.40 11.38
N ILE A 255 23.00 -6.66 10.99
CA ILE A 255 22.20 -7.04 9.82
C ILE A 255 20.82 -7.48 10.33
N VAL A 256 19.78 -6.69 10.04
CA VAL A 256 18.40 -6.98 10.48
C VAL A 256 17.53 -7.61 9.40
N SER A 257 18.01 -7.66 8.15
CA SER A 257 17.34 -8.44 7.11
C SER A 257 17.51 -9.93 7.39
N ARG A 258 16.41 -10.67 7.49
CA ARG A 258 16.45 -12.13 7.61
C ARG A 258 17.11 -12.77 6.39
N GLY A 259 16.71 -12.39 5.17
CA GLY A 259 17.35 -12.91 3.95
C GLY A 259 18.81 -12.48 3.83
N GLY A 260 19.12 -11.23 4.21
CA GLY A 260 20.49 -10.73 4.18
C GLY A 260 21.42 -11.43 5.19
N SER A 261 20.95 -11.68 6.40
CA SER A 261 21.71 -12.42 7.43
C SER A 261 21.95 -13.88 7.05
N ILE A 262 20.99 -14.55 6.39
CA ILE A 262 21.18 -15.90 5.82
C ILE A 262 22.31 -15.90 4.80
N MET A 263 22.31 -14.94 3.87
CA MET A 263 23.35 -14.83 2.85
C MET A 263 24.72 -14.45 3.44
N ALA A 264 24.76 -13.54 4.42
CA ALA A 264 26.00 -13.23 5.14
C ALA A 264 26.58 -14.46 5.86
N ALA A 265 25.74 -15.25 6.52
CA ALA A 265 26.15 -16.50 7.18
C ALA A 265 26.71 -17.51 6.17
N TRP A 266 26.06 -17.69 5.01
CA TRP A 266 26.56 -18.55 3.94
C TRP A 266 27.92 -18.06 3.41
N CYS A 267 28.05 -16.76 3.10
CA CYS A 267 29.29 -16.17 2.61
C CYS A 267 30.44 -16.36 3.60
N LEU A 268 30.21 -16.19 4.91
CA LEU A 268 31.21 -16.39 5.96
C LEU A 268 31.57 -17.87 6.16
N ALA A 269 30.60 -18.79 6.08
CA ALA A 269 30.86 -20.22 6.21
C ALA A 269 31.76 -20.75 5.09
N HIS A 270 31.57 -20.25 3.86
CA HIS A 270 32.30 -20.71 2.68
C HIS A 270 33.49 -19.83 2.29
N HIS A 271 33.57 -18.60 2.81
CA HIS A 271 34.49 -17.55 2.35
C HIS A 271 34.46 -17.39 0.82
N ARG A 272 33.25 -17.37 0.26
CA ARG A 272 32.98 -17.21 -1.18
C ARG A 272 31.99 -16.07 -1.39
N GLU A 273 32.02 -15.51 -2.60
CA GLU A 273 31.03 -14.51 -2.99
C GLU A 273 29.63 -15.14 -3.09
N SER A 274 28.61 -14.34 -2.78
CA SER A 274 27.21 -14.76 -2.78
C SER A 274 26.82 -15.50 -4.06
N PHE A 275 26.31 -16.73 -3.91
CA PHE A 275 25.86 -17.50 -5.08
C PHE A 275 24.68 -16.84 -5.80
N LEU A 276 23.90 -16.00 -5.11
CA LEU A 276 22.83 -15.20 -5.72
C LEU A 276 23.39 -14.13 -6.67
N TYR A 277 24.55 -13.58 -6.33
CA TYR A 277 25.27 -12.62 -7.18
C TYR A 277 25.96 -13.34 -8.34
N THR A 278 26.69 -14.43 -8.08
CA THR A 278 27.49 -15.10 -9.12
C THR A 278 26.64 -15.84 -10.15
N HIS A 279 25.41 -16.23 -9.82
CA HIS A 279 24.45 -16.88 -10.72
C HIS A 279 23.31 -15.94 -11.17
N PHE A 280 23.47 -14.63 -11.03
CA PHE A 280 22.39 -13.68 -11.26
C PHE A 280 21.84 -13.70 -12.70
N GLU A 281 22.68 -13.90 -13.72
CA GLU A 281 22.23 -14.03 -15.12
C GLU A 281 21.38 -15.29 -15.33
N GLU A 282 21.77 -16.44 -14.76
CA GLU A 282 20.98 -17.67 -14.81
C GLU A 282 19.62 -17.47 -14.11
N LEU A 283 19.60 -16.73 -13.01
CA LEU A 283 18.36 -16.35 -12.34
C LEU A 283 17.47 -15.47 -13.23
N CYS A 284 18.04 -14.50 -13.95
CA CYS A 284 17.31 -13.68 -14.91
C CYS A 284 16.65 -14.52 -16.00
N GLU A 285 17.35 -15.50 -16.55
CA GLU A 285 16.80 -16.42 -17.56
C GLU A 285 15.61 -17.22 -17.03
N ILE A 286 15.63 -17.60 -15.75
CA ILE A 286 14.52 -18.32 -15.12
C ILE A 286 13.32 -17.38 -14.95
N LEU A 287 13.51 -16.21 -14.34
CA LEU A 287 12.41 -15.28 -14.06
C LEU A 287 11.75 -14.76 -15.35
N ALA A 288 12.54 -14.53 -16.41
CA ALA A 288 12.03 -14.09 -17.71
C ALA A 288 11.02 -15.07 -18.35
N ARG A 289 11.14 -16.37 -18.09
CA ARG A 289 10.23 -17.39 -18.66
C ARG A 289 8.81 -17.27 -18.14
N TYR A 290 8.67 -16.76 -16.91
CA TYR A 290 7.41 -16.68 -16.18
C TYR A 290 6.89 -15.25 -16.03
N ASP A 291 7.68 -14.24 -16.43
CA ASP A 291 7.46 -12.83 -16.12
C ASP A 291 7.39 -12.53 -14.62
N VAL A 292 8.30 -13.15 -13.86
CA VAL A 292 8.49 -12.83 -12.44
C VAL A 292 9.33 -11.56 -12.33
N THR A 293 8.83 -10.57 -11.59
CA THR A 293 9.54 -9.32 -11.32
C THR A 293 10.60 -9.54 -10.24
N PHE A 294 11.81 -8.99 -10.43
CA PHE A 294 12.78 -8.89 -9.35
C PHE A 294 12.35 -7.83 -8.35
N SER A 295 12.33 -8.19 -7.08
CA SER A 295 12.46 -7.25 -5.97
C SER A 295 13.89 -7.40 -5.44
N LEU A 296 14.79 -6.48 -5.80
CA LEU A 296 16.19 -6.59 -5.38
C LEU A 296 16.30 -6.20 -3.90
N GLY A 297 16.53 -7.20 -3.05
CA GLY A 297 16.41 -7.08 -1.60
C GLY A 297 17.51 -6.24 -0.94
N ASP A 298 17.13 -5.52 0.10
CA ASP A 298 17.99 -4.64 0.91
C ASP A 298 18.60 -5.37 2.12
N GLY A 299 19.39 -6.41 1.83
CA GLY A 299 19.95 -7.29 2.85
C GLY A 299 20.81 -6.60 3.91
N LEU A 300 21.36 -5.42 3.62
CA LEU A 300 22.13 -4.56 4.50
C LEU A 300 21.37 -3.28 4.87
N ARG A 301 20.03 -3.26 4.86
CA ARG A 301 19.26 -2.12 5.38
C ARG A 301 19.57 -1.79 6.85
N PRO A 302 19.38 -0.54 7.30
CA PRO A 302 19.55 -0.16 8.71
C PRO A 302 18.38 -0.64 9.57
N GLY A 303 18.70 -1.22 10.73
CA GLY A 303 17.74 -1.64 11.76
C GLY A 303 17.62 -0.69 12.95
N SER A 304 18.33 0.44 12.91
CA SER A 304 18.19 1.54 13.85
C SER A 304 18.54 2.85 13.15
N ILE A 305 18.05 3.97 13.69
CA ILE A 305 18.37 5.30 13.14
C ILE A 305 19.88 5.62 13.18
N ALA A 306 20.63 4.94 14.06
CA ALA A 306 22.07 5.10 14.19
C ALA A 306 22.84 4.49 13.00
N ASP A 307 22.30 3.42 12.41
CA ASP A 307 22.91 2.69 11.30
C ASP A 307 22.48 3.26 9.93
N ALA A 308 21.56 4.23 9.92
CA ALA A 308 20.98 4.79 8.70
C ALA A 308 21.99 5.56 7.84
N ASN A 309 21.97 5.28 6.54
CA ASN A 309 22.81 5.87 5.49
C ASN A 309 24.30 5.56 5.69
N ASP A 310 24.62 4.40 6.27
CA ASP A 310 26.01 3.98 6.43
C ASP A 310 26.60 3.37 5.14
N GLU A 311 27.89 3.06 5.19
CA GLU A 311 28.61 2.54 4.02
C GLU A 311 28.12 1.15 3.60
N ALA A 312 27.68 0.30 4.53
CA ALA A 312 27.16 -1.03 4.19
C ALA A 312 25.87 -0.93 3.36
N GLN A 313 24.95 -0.06 3.78
CA GLN A 313 23.68 0.17 3.09
C GLN A 313 23.93 0.70 1.66
N PHE A 314 24.73 1.75 1.50
CA PHE A 314 24.96 2.33 0.18
C PHE A 314 25.88 1.50 -0.71
N ALA A 315 26.77 0.68 -0.14
CA ALA A 315 27.54 -0.29 -0.91
C ALA A 315 26.64 -1.35 -1.56
N GLU A 316 25.63 -1.84 -0.83
CA GLU A 316 24.62 -2.73 -1.40
C GLU A 316 23.79 -2.03 -2.47
N LEU A 317 23.28 -0.82 -2.21
CA LEU A 317 22.48 -0.06 -3.18
C LEU A 317 23.20 0.12 -4.53
N ARG A 318 24.51 0.42 -4.50
CA ARG A 318 25.33 0.50 -5.73
C ARG A 318 25.35 -0.82 -6.50
N THR A 319 25.47 -1.94 -5.79
CA THR A 319 25.38 -3.28 -6.41
C THR A 319 23.98 -3.54 -6.96
N LEU A 320 22.91 -3.13 -6.28
CA LEU A 320 21.55 -3.29 -6.80
C LEU A 320 21.36 -2.53 -8.13
N GLY A 321 21.97 -1.35 -8.27
CA GLY A 321 22.01 -0.61 -9.53
C GLY A 321 22.74 -1.34 -10.67
N GLU A 322 23.84 -2.03 -10.38
CA GLU A 322 24.52 -2.92 -11.31
C GLU A 322 23.61 -4.09 -11.75
N LEU A 323 23.02 -4.78 -10.77
CA LEU A 323 22.13 -5.93 -11.01
C LEU A 323 20.86 -5.53 -11.78
N THR A 324 20.36 -4.31 -11.56
CA THR A 324 19.22 -3.75 -12.30
C THR A 324 19.50 -3.67 -13.79
N LYS A 325 20.69 -3.20 -14.17
CA LYS A 325 21.10 -3.13 -15.58
C LYS A 325 21.17 -4.52 -16.21
N ILE A 326 21.72 -5.49 -15.47
CA ILE A 326 21.79 -6.89 -15.92
C ILE A 326 20.38 -7.45 -16.12
N ALA A 327 19.51 -7.38 -15.12
CA ALA A 327 18.14 -7.91 -15.22
C ALA A 327 17.32 -7.23 -16.34
N LYS A 328 17.40 -5.90 -16.47
CA LYS A 328 16.76 -5.15 -17.57
C LYS A 328 17.31 -5.58 -18.95
N SER A 329 18.58 -5.97 -19.07
CA SER A 329 19.16 -6.46 -20.33
C SER A 329 18.64 -7.84 -20.74
N HIS A 330 18.29 -8.69 -19.76
CA HIS A 330 17.58 -9.96 -19.98
C HIS A 330 16.06 -9.76 -20.19
N GLY A 331 15.58 -8.52 -20.09
CA GLY A 331 14.16 -8.19 -20.23
C GLY A 331 13.34 -8.53 -18.99
N VAL A 332 13.96 -8.72 -17.82
CA VAL A 332 13.24 -8.95 -16.56
C VAL A 332 12.87 -7.61 -15.93
N GLN A 333 11.66 -7.53 -15.40
CA GLN A 333 11.17 -6.37 -14.65
C GLN A 333 11.90 -6.27 -13.29
N VAL A 334 12.20 -5.07 -12.81
CA VAL A 334 12.98 -4.86 -11.57
C VAL A 334 12.39 -3.72 -10.76
N MET A 335 12.23 -3.94 -9.46
CA MET A 335 12.09 -2.92 -8.42
C MET A 335 13.18 -3.11 -7.36
N ILE A 336 13.51 -2.03 -6.64
CA ILE A 336 14.58 -1.99 -5.64
C ILE A 336 13.97 -1.95 -4.24
N GLU A 337 14.41 -2.80 -3.33
CA GLU A 337 14.06 -2.67 -1.92
C GLU A 337 14.92 -1.62 -1.22
N GLY A 338 14.32 -0.92 -0.26
CA GLY A 338 14.91 0.21 0.43
C GLY A 338 14.63 0.25 1.92
N PRO A 339 15.35 1.14 2.62
CA PRO A 339 15.70 1.02 4.02
C PRO A 339 14.52 0.90 5.00
N GLY A 340 14.86 0.35 6.18
CA GLY A 340 13.99 0.21 7.34
C GLY A 340 14.00 1.42 8.27
N HIS A 341 15.05 1.63 9.06
CA HIS A 341 15.07 2.69 10.09
C HIS A 341 15.88 3.90 9.62
N VAL A 342 15.23 5.04 9.38
CA VAL A 342 15.89 6.25 8.84
C VAL A 342 15.27 7.51 9.46
N PRO A 343 16.05 8.33 10.18
CA PRO A 343 15.55 9.58 10.74
C PRO A 343 15.21 10.57 9.61
N MET A 344 14.17 11.38 9.79
CA MET A 344 13.55 12.18 8.70
C MET A 344 14.52 12.98 7.82
N HIS A 345 15.54 13.60 8.41
CA HIS A 345 16.52 14.42 7.69
C HIS A 345 17.39 13.64 6.69
N LYS A 346 17.41 12.30 6.78
CA LYS A 346 18.16 11.40 5.90
C LYS A 346 17.30 10.72 4.82
N ILE A 347 15.97 10.82 4.91
CA ILE A 347 15.05 10.04 4.06
C ILE A 347 15.21 10.38 2.58
N VAL A 348 15.16 11.67 2.23
CA VAL A 348 15.16 12.13 0.83
C VAL A 348 16.46 11.76 0.09
N GLU A 349 17.59 11.68 0.81
CA GLU A 349 18.87 11.25 0.23
C GLU A 349 18.80 9.81 -0.32
N ASN A 350 18.06 8.92 0.36
CA ASN A 350 17.93 7.52 -0.06
C ASN A 350 17.25 7.42 -1.44
N VAL A 351 16.16 8.18 -1.65
CA VAL A 351 15.47 8.19 -2.95
C VAL A 351 16.35 8.77 -4.05
N LYS A 352 17.04 9.88 -3.78
CA LYS A 352 17.94 10.49 -4.77
C LYS A 352 19.04 9.53 -5.22
N LEU A 353 19.66 8.84 -4.27
CA LEU A 353 20.72 7.88 -4.56
C LEU A 353 20.18 6.64 -5.27
N GLU A 354 18.99 6.16 -4.91
CA GLU A 354 18.36 5.05 -5.62
C GLU A 354 18.10 5.42 -7.08
N GLU A 355 17.49 6.58 -7.35
CA GLU A 355 17.21 7.04 -8.71
C GLU A 355 18.48 7.17 -9.56
N GLU A 356 19.54 7.75 -8.99
CA GLU A 356 20.84 7.94 -9.66
C GLU A 356 21.53 6.60 -9.97
N LEU A 357 21.50 5.66 -9.02
CA LEU A 357 22.26 4.41 -9.11
C LEU A 357 21.50 3.30 -9.85
N CYS A 358 20.17 3.29 -9.76
CA CYS A 358 19.31 2.19 -10.20
C CYS A 358 18.46 2.51 -11.44
N GLU A 359 18.80 3.58 -12.17
CA GLU A 359 18.12 3.99 -13.41
C GLU A 359 16.62 4.25 -13.21
N GLU A 360 16.29 4.95 -12.11
CA GLU A 360 14.91 5.26 -11.70
C GLU A 360 13.98 4.02 -11.66
N ALA A 361 14.51 2.85 -11.33
CA ALA A 361 13.69 1.67 -11.08
C ALA A 361 12.69 1.96 -9.93
N PRO A 362 11.52 1.31 -9.90
CA PRO A 362 10.58 1.53 -8.80
C PRO A 362 11.20 1.19 -7.45
N PHE A 363 11.14 2.13 -6.52
CA PHE A 363 11.63 1.92 -5.16
C PHE A 363 10.52 1.35 -4.25
N TYR A 364 10.85 0.37 -3.43
CA TYR A 364 9.98 -0.37 -2.52
C TYR A 364 10.55 -0.34 -1.10
N THR A 365 9.95 0.40 -0.15
CA THR A 365 10.58 0.62 1.17
C THR A 365 9.79 0.10 2.35
N LEU A 366 10.48 -0.42 3.37
CA LEU A 366 9.89 -0.84 4.65
C LEU A 366 9.78 0.35 5.61
N GLY A 367 8.67 1.09 5.55
CA GLY A 367 8.56 2.40 6.19
C GLY A 367 9.17 3.51 5.33
N PRO A 368 10.22 4.22 5.79
CA PRO A 368 11.07 3.89 6.94
C PRO A 368 10.55 4.34 8.31
N LEU A 369 10.96 3.66 9.39
CA LEU A 369 10.75 4.10 10.77
C LEU A 369 11.57 5.37 11.05
N ALA A 370 10.89 6.46 11.39
CA ALA A 370 11.53 7.74 11.67
C ALA A 370 12.23 7.80 13.05
N THR A 371 11.91 6.88 13.96
CA THR A 371 12.44 6.79 15.32
C THR A 371 12.28 5.38 15.88
N ASP A 372 13.17 4.99 16.81
CA ASP A 372 13.24 3.63 17.38
C ASP A 372 12.58 3.52 18.77
N ILE A 373 12.04 4.62 19.30
CA ILE A 373 11.66 4.72 20.73
C ILE A 373 10.21 4.32 21.05
N ALA A 374 9.43 3.87 20.06
CA ALA A 374 8.00 3.64 20.21
C ALA A 374 7.54 2.26 19.69
N PRO A 375 8.13 1.14 20.16
CA PRO A 375 7.60 -0.19 19.88
C PRO A 375 6.12 -0.27 20.34
N ALA A 376 5.33 -1.11 19.67
CA ALA A 376 3.85 -1.11 19.67
C ALA A 376 3.19 -0.04 18.79
N TYR A 377 3.94 0.99 18.37
CA TYR A 377 3.47 2.07 17.52
C TYR A 377 4.31 2.24 16.26
N ASP A 378 5.00 1.18 15.84
CA ASP A 378 5.90 1.23 14.69
C ASP A 378 5.17 1.50 13.37
N HIS A 379 3.90 1.07 13.25
CA HIS A 379 3.01 1.50 12.17
C HIS A 379 2.87 3.03 12.06
N ILE A 380 2.94 3.78 13.18
CA ILE A 380 2.90 5.26 13.20
C ILE A 380 4.29 5.84 12.92
N THR A 381 5.33 5.35 13.60
CA THR A 381 6.70 5.85 13.41
C THR A 381 7.16 5.67 11.96
N SER A 382 6.76 4.57 11.33
CA SER A 382 7.03 4.26 9.94
C SER A 382 6.12 4.99 8.97
N ALA A 383 4.82 5.20 9.27
CA ALA A 383 3.93 5.97 8.39
C ALA A 383 4.44 7.40 8.14
N ILE A 384 5.11 8.02 9.14
CA ILE A 384 5.77 9.32 8.99
C ILE A 384 6.86 9.25 7.91
N GLY A 385 7.77 8.28 8.01
CA GLY A 385 8.85 8.14 7.04
C GLY A 385 8.34 7.67 5.68
N ALA A 386 7.35 6.78 5.65
CA ALA A 386 6.71 6.25 4.46
C ALA A 386 6.04 7.35 3.62
N ALA A 387 5.35 8.30 4.26
CA ALA A 387 4.77 9.44 3.56
C ALA A 387 5.86 10.35 2.94
N ILE A 388 6.94 10.62 3.68
CA ILE A 388 8.06 11.47 3.22
C ILE A 388 8.80 10.80 2.04
N ILE A 389 9.09 9.50 2.15
CA ILE A 389 9.87 8.78 1.15
C ILE A 389 9.06 8.56 -0.15
N ALA A 390 7.76 8.27 -0.02
CA ALA A 390 6.84 8.19 -1.16
C ALA A 390 6.61 9.55 -1.82
N GLN A 391 6.52 10.64 -1.05
CA GLN A 391 6.46 11.99 -1.61
C GLN A 391 7.72 12.28 -2.45
N ALA A 392 8.89 11.83 -2.00
CA ALA A 392 10.15 12.04 -2.72
C ALA A 392 10.25 11.20 -4.00
N GLY A 393 9.66 10.00 -4.03
CA GLY A 393 9.60 9.19 -5.25
C GLY A 393 9.38 7.69 -5.09
N THR A 394 9.30 7.16 -3.86
CA THR A 394 9.03 5.72 -3.65
C THR A 394 7.69 5.29 -4.27
N ALA A 395 7.72 4.15 -4.97
CA ALA A 395 6.58 3.64 -5.73
C ALA A 395 5.70 2.69 -4.90
N MET A 396 6.31 1.88 -4.03
CA MET A 396 5.60 0.95 -3.15
C MET A 396 6.11 1.04 -1.70
N LEU A 397 5.19 0.91 -0.75
CA LEU A 397 5.50 0.94 0.67
C LEU A 397 5.16 -0.42 1.30
N CYS A 398 6.15 -1.11 1.85
CA CYS A 398 5.90 -2.27 2.69
C CYS A 398 5.36 -1.76 4.02
N TYR A 399 4.18 -2.25 4.39
CA TYR A 399 3.58 -1.85 5.65
C TYR A 399 4.43 -2.31 6.85
N VAL A 400 4.16 -1.70 7.99
CA VAL A 400 4.71 -2.07 9.29
C VAL A 400 3.54 -2.13 10.23
N THR A 401 3.43 -3.22 10.98
CA THR A 401 2.30 -3.43 11.89
C THR A 401 2.59 -2.83 13.27
N PRO A 402 1.58 -2.64 14.14
CA PRO A 402 1.83 -2.32 15.54
C PRO A 402 2.79 -3.29 16.23
N LYS A 403 2.81 -4.57 15.83
CA LYS A 403 3.62 -5.62 16.46
C LYS A 403 4.99 -5.87 15.82
N GLU A 404 5.45 -5.06 14.87
CA GLU A 404 6.69 -5.28 14.10
C GLU A 404 7.87 -5.84 14.94
N HIS A 405 8.25 -5.13 16.00
CA HIS A 405 9.37 -5.52 16.88
C HIS A 405 8.95 -6.36 18.10
N LEU A 406 7.71 -6.83 18.14
CA LEU A 406 7.10 -7.45 19.33
C LEU A 406 6.56 -8.87 19.07
N GLY A 407 6.10 -9.18 17.86
CA GLY A 407 5.58 -10.50 17.53
C GLY A 407 4.80 -10.55 16.23
N LEU A 408 4.14 -11.69 16.00
CA LEU A 408 3.35 -11.88 14.78
C LEU A 408 2.04 -11.07 14.85
N PRO A 409 1.67 -10.37 13.76
CA PRO A 409 0.46 -9.58 13.71
C PRO A 409 -0.78 -10.48 13.69
N ASP A 410 -1.79 -10.09 14.47
CA ASP A 410 -3.13 -10.65 14.37
C ASP A 410 -3.97 -9.88 13.33
N ARG A 411 -5.23 -10.27 13.19
CA ARG A 411 -6.18 -9.64 12.26
C ARG A 411 -6.31 -8.12 12.44
N LYS A 412 -6.32 -7.62 13.68
CA LYS A 412 -6.44 -6.19 13.94
C LYS A 412 -5.15 -5.47 13.56
N ASP A 413 -4.00 -6.04 13.92
CA ASP A 413 -2.69 -5.47 13.57
C ASP A 413 -2.51 -5.34 12.05
N VAL A 414 -2.99 -6.32 11.29
CA VAL A 414 -2.98 -6.28 9.81
C VAL A 414 -3.83 -5.11 9.31
N LYS A 415 -5.06 -4.94 9.82
CA LYS A 415 -5.92 -3.80 9.44
C LYS A 415 -5.26 -2.47 9.80
N ASP A 416 -4.78 -2.33 11.03
CA ASP A 416 -4.14 -1.10 11.51
C ASP A 416 -2.92 -0.72 10.64
N GLY A 417 -2.08 -1.70 10.31
CA GLY A 417 -0.93 -1.50 9.42
C GLY A 417 -1.35 -1.09 8.01
N VAL A 418 -2.33 -1.78 7.42
CA VAL A 418 -2.82 -1.45 6.06
C VAL A 418 -3.41 -0.05 6.03
N ILE A 419 -4.26 0.31 6.99
CA ILE A 419 -4.88 1.64 7.06
C ILE A 419 -3.82 2.73 7.25
N ALA A 420 -2.85 2.54 8.15
CA ALA A 420 -1.75 3.49 8.35
C ALA A 420 -0.97 3.74 7.05
N TYR A 421 -0.73 2.69 6.26
CA TYR A 421 0.01 2.81 5.00
C TYR A 421 -0.84 3.33 3.84
N LYS A 422 -2.15 3.08 3.79
CA LYS A 422 -3.03 3.78 2.85
C LYS A 422 -3.09 5.28 3.13
N ILE A 423 -3.06 5.69 4.41
CA ILE A 423 -2.94 7.10 4.79
C ILE A 423 -1.61 7.67 4.28
N ALA A 424 -0.48 6.99 4.54
CA ALA A 424 0.84 7.46 4.10
C ALA A 424 0.95 7.55 2.57
N ALA A 425 0.49 6.53 1.85
CA ALA A 425 0.47 6.50 0.38
C ALA A 425 -0.40 7.63 -0.19
N HIS A 426 -1.62 7.78 0.31
CA HIS A 426 -2.53 8.84 -0.14
C HIS A 426 -2.00 10.24 0.18
N ALA A 427 -1.40 10.45 1.37
CA ALA A 427 -0.77 11.71 1.73
C ALA A 427 0.41 12.06 0.80
N ALA A 428 1.21 11.06 0.41
CA ALA A 428 2.27 11.22 -0.58
C ALA A 428 1.69 11.57 -1.96
N ASP A 429 0.61 10.92 -2.40
CA ASP A 429 -0.04 11.24 -3.67
C ASP A 429 -0.64 12.65 -3.71
N LEU A 430 -1.21 13.14 -2.60
CA LEU A 430 -1.61 14.54 -2.45
C LEU A 430 -0.42 15.49 -2.60
N ALA A 431 0.70 15.17 -1.92
CA ALA A 431 1.91 15.99 -1.97
C ALA A 431 2.59 15.98 -3.34
N LYS A 432 2.51 14.87 -4.08
CA LYS A 432 2.93 14.74 -5.48
C LYS A 432 1.99 15.47 -6.46
N GLY A 433 0.79 15.84 -6.03
CA GLY A 433 -0.25 16.38 -6.90
C GLY A 433 -0.83 15.35 -7.87
N HIS A 434 -0.89 14.08 -7.46
CA HIS A 434 -1.40 13.00 -8.31
C HIS A 434 -2.85 13.28 -8.73
N PRO A 435 -3.20 13.13 -10.02
CA PRO A 435 -4.56 13.30 -10.49
C PRO A 435 -5.54 12.42 -9.68
N ARG A 436 -6.69 12.98 -9.32
CA ARG A 436 -7.77 12.33 -8.52
C ARG A 436 -7.53 12.18 -7.02
N ALA A 437 -6.31 12.32 -6.49
CA ALA A 437 -6.06 12.17 -5.04
C ALA A 437 -6.91 13.16 -4.21
N GLN A 438 -6.87 14.44 -4.56
CA GLN A 438 -7.59 15.51 -3.85
C GLN A 438 -9.13 15.38 -3.91
N LEU A 439 -9.69 14.62 -4.86
CA LEU A 439 -11.14 14.51 -5.03
C LEU A 439 -11.80 13.88 -3.80
N ARG A 440 -11.17 12.84 -3.22
CA ARG A 440 -11.70 12.15 -2.04
C ARG A 440 -11.66 13.04 -0.80
N ASP A 441 -10.56 13.75 -0.57
CA ASP A 441 -10.43 14.73 0.52
C ASP A 441 -11.50 15.81 0.44
N ASN A 442 -11.72 16.35 -0.76
CA ASN A 442 -12.70 17.40 -0.98
C ASN A 442 -14.13 16.87 -0.77
N ALA A 443 -14.45 15.68 -1.29
CA ALA A 443 -15.75 15.06 -1.10
C ALA A 443 -16.05 14.80 0.38
N LEU A 444 -15.08 14.22 1.12
CA LEU A 444 -15.22 13.93 2.54
C LEU A 444 -15.31 15.23 3.37
N SER A 445 -14.49 16.23 3.05
CA SER A 445 -14.51 17.53 3.73
C SER A 445 -15.82 18.28 3.49
N LYS A 446 -16.37 18.20 2.28
CA LYS A 446 -17.69 18.76 1.95
C LYS A 446 -18.79 18.04 2.73
N ALA A 447 -18.79 16.70 2.74
CA ALA A 447 -19.75 15.92 3.54
C ALA A 447 -19.68 16.27 5.03
N ARG A 448 -18.47 16.45 5.58
CA ARG A 448 -18.24 16.90 6.96
C ARG A 448 -18.84 18.28 7.22
N PHE A 449 -18.57 19.25 6.36
CA PHE A 449 -19.08 20.62 6.51
C PHE A 449 -20.60 20.69 6.39
N GLU A 450 -21.19 19.86 5.54
CA GLU A 450 -22.63 19.75 5.33
C GLU A 450 -23.32 18.81 6.35
N PHE A 451 -22.56 18.24 7.29
CA PHE A 451 -23.05 17.29 8.30
C PHE A 451 -23.74 16.04 7.72
N ARG A 452 -23.32 15.62 6.53
CA ARG A 452 -23.71 14.35 5.91
C ARG A 452 -22.87 13.23 6.51
N TRP A 453 -23.19 12.86 7.76
CA TRP A 453 -22.40 11.92 8.56
C TRP A 453 -22.18 10.57 7.87
N ASP A 454 -23.24 10.00 7.29
CA ASP A 454 -23.13 8.73 6.55
C ASP A 454 -22.16 8.84 5.36
N ASP A 455 -22.23 9.92 4.60
CA ASP A 455 -21.30 10.16 3.49
C ASP A 455 -19.87 10.32 3.99
N GLN A 456 -19.66 11.05 5.09
CA GLN A 456 -18.35 11.20 5.71
C GLN A 456 -17.76 9.85 6.14
N PHE A 457 -18.56 8.98 6.77
CA PHE A 457 -18.11 7.64 7.17
C PHE A 457 -17.78 6.79 5.94
N ASN A 458 -18.68 6.73 4.98
CA ASN A 458 -18.56 5.87 3.80
C ASN A 458 -17.40 6.31 2.87
N LEU A 459 -17.07 7.60 2.84
CA LEU A 459 -15.92 8.13 2.10
C LEU A 459 -14.58 7.87 2.80
N SER A 460 -14.57 7.55 4.09
CA SER A 460 -13.33 7.32 4.85
C SER A 460 -12.60 6.04 4.42
N LEU A 461 -11.34 5.90 4.79
CA LEU A 461 -10.56 4.67 4.54
C LEU A 461 -11.10 3.47 5.32
N ASP A 462 -11.68 3.73 6.49
CA ASP A 462 -12.23 2.74 7.41
C ASP A 462 -13.63 3.18 7.90
N PRO A 463 -14.68 2.93 7.09
CA PRO A 463 -16.03 3.34 7.42
C PRO A 463 -16.55 2.74 8.72
N ASP A 464 -16.16 1.50 9.01
CA ASP A 464 -16.58 0.74 10.20
C ASP A 464 -16.14 1.50 11.46
N THR A 465 -14.85 1.83 11.57
CA THR A 465 -14.29 2.52 12.74
C THR A 465 -14.71 3.98 12.81
N ALA A 466 -14.84 4.66 11.66
CA ALA A 466 -15.32 6.06 11.64
C ALA A 466 -16.73 6.19 12.22
N ARG A 467 -17.61 5.22 11.93
CA ARG A 467 -18.96 5.16 12.48
C ARG A 467 -18.98 4.74 13.95
N GLU A 468 -18.19 3.72 14.31
CA GLU A 468 -18.05 3.25 15.69
C GLU A 468 -17.68 4.40 16.63
N PHE A 469 -16.64 5.17 16.32
CA PHE A 469 -16.17 6.27 17.17
C PHE A 469 -17.19 7.42 17.31
N HIS A 470 -17.99 7.66 16.28
CA HIS A 470 -19.08 8.62 16.39
C HIS A 470 -20.18 8.10 17.34
N ASP A 471 -20.60 6.85 17.12
CA ASP A 471 -21.74 6.23 17.79
C ASP A 471 -21.45 5.86 19.26
N GLU A 472 -20.18 5.77 19.67
CA GLU A 472 -19.79 5.67 21.09
C GLU A 472 -20.40 6.78 21.96
N THR A 473 -20.59 7.96 21.41
CA THR A 473 -21.14 9.12 22.13
C THR A 473 -22.51 9.56 21.64
N LEU A 474 -22.80 9.39 20.35
CA LEU A 474 -24.05 9.80 19.72
C LEU A 474 -24.68 8.65 18.91
N PRO A 475 -25.10 7.54 19.56
CA PRO A 475 -25.54 6.33 18.86
C PRO A 475 -26.90 6.49 18.16
N ALA A 476 -27.74 7.44 18.59
CA ALA A 476 -29.10 7.58 18.08
C ALA A 476 -29.10 7.98 16.60
N GLU A 477 -29.93 7.33 15.76
CA GLU A 477 -30.03 7.62 14.33
C GLU A 477 -30.22 9.10 13.97
N PRO A 478 -31.05 9.89 14.70
CA PRO A 478 -31.15 11.32 14.46
C PRO A 478 -29.83 12.09 14.59
N ALA A 479 -28.83 11.57 15.32
CA ALA A 479 -27.53 12.21 15.43
C ALA A 479 -26.75 12.21 14.10
N LYS A 480 -27.04 11.29 13.18
CA LYS A 480 -26.44 11.24 11.84
C LYS A 480 -26.99 12.32 10.90
N THR A 481 -27.96 13.10 11.37
CA THR A 481 -28.47 14.32 10.71
C THR A 481 -28.18 15.58 11.53
N ALA A 482 -27.46 15.46 12.65
CA ALA A 482 -27.20 16.59 13.54
C ALA A 482 -26.12 17.52 12.97
N HIS A 483 -26.37 18.82 13.03
CA HIS A 483 -25.41 19.87 12.69
C HIS A 483 -24.36 20.12 13.79
N PHE A 484 -23.88 19.06 14.43
CA PHE A 484 -22.82 19.08 15.44
C PHE A 484 -22.33 17.66 15.75
N CYS A 485 -21.17 17.56 16.39
CA CYS A 485 -20.66 16.34 17.00
C CYS A 485 -20.61 16.47 18.53
N SER A 486 -20.25 15.40 19.23
CA SER A 486 -20.10 15.39 20.69
C SER A 486 -19.01 16.33 21.21
N MET A 487 -17.98 16.66 20.40
CA MET A 487 -16.87 17.52 20.83
C MET A 487 -17.30 18.97 21.13
N CYS A 488 -18.09 19.60 20.25
CA CYS A 488 -18.52 21.00 20.41
C CYS A 488 -19.96 21.13 20.92
N GLY A 489 -20.75 20.05 20.80
CA GLY A 489 -22.18 20.07 21.07
C GLY A 489 -22.93 21.02 20.12
N PRO A 490 -24.26 21.15 20.31
CA PRO A 490 -25.09 21.92 19.41
C PRO A 490 -24.65 23.38 19.34
N LYS A 491 -24.46 24.06 20.48
CA LYS A 491 -24.33 25.53 20.51
C LYS A 491 -23.03 26.08 19.90
N PHE A 492 -21.95 25.31 19.93
CA PHE A 492 -20.60 25.83 19.63
C PHE A 492 -19.93 25.16 18.44
N CYS A 493 -20.68 24.39 17.63
CA CYS A 493 -20.12 23.81 16.43
C CYS A 493 -19.73 24.91 15.43
N SER A 494 -18.43 25.04 15.15
CA SER A 494 -17.87 26.07 14.27
C SER A 494 -18.40 25.98 12.84
N MET A 495 -18.55 24.77 12.30
CA MET A 495 -19.10 24.53 10.96
C MET A 495 -20.57 24.97 10.87
N ARG A 496 -21.37 24.72 11.92
CA ARG A 496 -22.77 25.18 11.98
C ARG A 496 -22.86 26.70 12.04
N ILE A 497 -22.09 27.33 12.93
CA ILE A 497 -22.03 28.79 13.02
C ILE A 497 -21.63 29.40 11.66
N THR A 498 -20.69 28.77 10.94
CA THR A 498 -20.30 29.21 9.60
C THR A 498 -21.43 29.04 8.59
N ALA A 499 -22.22 27.96 8.66
CA ALA A 499 -23.40 27.78 7.82
C ALA A 499 -24.45 28.87 8.09
N ASP A 500 -24.74 29.17 9.36
CA ASP A 500 -25.66 30.25 9.77
C ASP A 500 -25.18 31.62 9.23
N ILE A 501 -23.88 31.90 9.29
CA ILE A 501 -23.28 33.13 8.73
C ILE A 501 -23.47 33.19 7.21
N ARG A 502 -23.25 32.08 6.49
CA ARG A 502 -23.42 32.03 5.02
C ARG A 502 -24.88 32.22 4.61
N GLU A 503 -25.80 31.61 5.35
CA GLU A 503 -27.24 31.78 5.11
C GLU A 503 -27.66 33.23 5.37
N PHE A 504 -27.22 33.83 6.48
CA PHE A 504 -27.46 35.24 6.78
C PHE A 504 -26.91 36.16 5.68
N ALA A 505 -25.67 35.91 5.23
CA ALA A 505 -25.07 36.69 4.15
C ALA A 505 -25.88 36.58 2.84
N ALA A 506 -26.30 35.37 2.47
CA ALA A 506 -27.10 35.15 1.27
C ALA A 506 -28.48 35.82 1.34
N GLN A 507 -29.17 35.73 2.49
CA GLN A 507 -30.48 36.36 2.70
C GLN A 507 -30.42 37.89 2.66
N ASN A 508 -29.27 38.48 3.01
CA ASN A 508 -29.05 39.93 3.06
C ASN A 508 -28.25 40.48 1.88
N GLY A 509 -27.91 39.65 0.88
CA GLY A 509 -27.15 40.05 -0.30
C GLY A 509 -25.74 40.55 0.01
N LEU A 510 -25.08 39.98 1.02
CA LEU A 510 -23.74 40.38 1.47
C LEU A 510 -22.67 39.68 0.64
N GLU A 511 -22.50 40.10 -0.62
CA GLU A 511 -21.56 39.48 -1.57
C GLU A 511 -20.20 40.18 -1.58
N THR A 512 -20.18 41.49 -1.31
CA THR A 512 -18.98 42.32 -1.32
C THR A 512 -18.70 42.94 0.05
N GLN A 513 -17.47 43.44 0.24
CA GLN A 513 -17.14 44.21 1.44
C GLN A 513 -18.02 45.46 1.58
N GLU A 514 -18.42 46.07 0.45
CA GLU A 514 -19.30 47.24 0.44
C GLU A 514 -20.71 46.91 0.96
N ASP A 515 -21.26 45.74 0.60
CA ASP A 515 -22.58 45.29 1.10
C ASP A 515 -22.55 45.05 2.61
N ILE A 516 -21.47 44.45 3.10
CA ILE A 516 -21.22 44.21 4.53
C ILE A 516 -21.15 45.55 5.28
N ASP A 517 -20.34 46.48 4.78
CA ASP A 517 -20.16 47.80 5.40
C ASP A 517 -21.48 48.59 5.42
N ALA A 518 -22.26 48.53 4.34
CA ALA A 518 -23.58 49.16 4.24
C ALA A 518 -24.61 48.52 5.19
N MET A 519 -24.55 47.19 5.41
CA MET A 519 -25.41 46.53 6.39
C MET A 519 -25.00 46.88 7.83
N LEU A 520 -23.71 46.91 8.13
CA LEU A 520 -23.19 47.32 9.45
C LEU A 520 -23.57 48.76 9.77
N ALA A 521 -23.47 49.68 8.80
CA ALA A 521 -23.90 51.06 8.95
C ALA A 521 -25.40 51.16 9.28
N ARG A 522 -26.26 50.46 8.52
CA ARG A 522 -27.71 50.40 8.78
C ARG A 522 -28.03 49.80 10.15
N GLY A 523 -27.40 48.69 10.53
CA GLY A 523 -27.59 48.07 11.85
C GLY A 523 -27.14 48.98 13.00
N MET A 524 -26.07 49.76 12.82
CA MET A 524 -25.64 50.77 13.79
C MET A 524 -26.61 51.94 13.90
N GLU A 525 -27.20 52.38 12.79
CA GLU A 525 -28.27 53.39 12.78
C GLU A 525 -29.53 52.88 13.52
N GLU A 526 -29.96 51.64 13.25
CA GLU A 526 -31.09 51.01 13.94
C GLU A 526 -30.85 50.88 15.45
N LYS A 527 -29.67 50.42 15.87
CA LYS A 527 -29.31 50.37 17.30
C LYS A 527 -29.21 51.74 17.94
N SER A 528 -28.78 52.75 17.19
CA SER A 528 -28.78 54.14 17.66
C SER A 528 -30.22 54.67 17.85
N ALA A 529 -31.14 54.32 16.94
CA ALA A 529 -32.56 54.65 17.06
C ALA A 529 -33.22 53.91 18.25
N GLU A 530 -32.97 52.60 18.39
CA GLU A 530 -33.45 51.78 19.51
C GLU A 530 -32.97 52.34 20.87
N PHE A 531 -31.69 52.72 20.95
CA PHE A 531 -31.13 53.36 22.15
C PHE A 531 -31.84 54.67 22.49
N ALA A 532 -32.14 55.50 21.48
CA ALA A 532 -32.87 56.75 21.65
C ALA A 532 -34.32 56.53 22.11
N GLU A 533 -35.02 55.56 21.51
CA GLU A 533 -36.39 55.18 21.90
C GLU A 533 -36.49 54.67 23.33
N HIS A 534 -35.45 53.96 23.79
CA HIS A 534 -35.35 53.53 25.19
C HIS A 534 -34.79 54.62 26.13
N GLY A 535 -34.84 55.88 25.69
CA GLY A 535 -34.52 57.05 26.50
C GLY A 535 -33.03 57.27 26.72
N ASN A 536 -32.18 56.80 25.80
CA ASN A 536 -30.72 56.90 25.85
C ASN A 536 -30.12 56.27 27.12
N ARG A 537 -30.67 55.13 27.56
CA ARG A 537 -30.24 54.43 28.77
C ARG A 537 -29.47 53.16 28.39
N VAL A 538 -28.27 53.02 28.96
CA VAL A 538 -27.44 51.82 28.76
C VAL A 538 -27.98 50.62 29.55
N TYR A 539 -28.67 50.88 30.66
CA TYR A 539 -29.29 49.85 31.50
C TYR A 539 -30.81 49.97 31.40
N LEU A 540 -31.43 49.01 30.73
CA LEU A 540 -32.88 48.90 30.64
C LEU A 540 -33.41 48.20 31.91
N PRO A 541 -34.55 48.64 32.48
CA PRO A 541 -35.15 47.95 33.60
C PRO A 541 -35.55 46.53 33.16
N ILE A 542 -35.16 45.53 33.94
CA ILE A 542 -35.55 44.14 33.71
C ILE A 542 -37.05 44.03 34.01
N ALA A 543 -37.82 43.55 33.04
CA ALA A 543 -39.25 43.26 33.19
C ALA A 543 -39.48 41.99 34.02
#